data_AF-A0A015KFN7-F1
#
_entry.id   AF-A0A015KFN7-F1
#
_cell.length_a   1.000
_cell.length_b   1.000
_cell.length_c   1.000
_cell.angle_alpha   90.00
_cell.angle_beta   90.00
_cell.angle_gamma   90.00
#
_symmetry.space_group_name_H-M   'P 1'
#
loop_
_entity.id
_entity.type
_entity.pdbx_description
1 polymer ?
#
loop_
_entity_poly.entity_id
_entity_poly.type
_entity_poly.pdbx_seq_one_letter_code
_entity_poly.pdbx_strand_id
1 'polypeptide(L)'
;MSENCPEGRSKRQKIEDSSKYSIEVSNNQPNVAYEDSGIKLTTVEALPASENIDCVSLSSILSSENLIEMVQFNYMVELEFLMTNLPKSKQKIIPTTIVHGLSGESEKYLKDEAKLFKNVKLISPRLPIPYGTHHTKAMLLFYANSTMRLIIHTANAIRRDWANKTQGVYMSPFLLKKRNIASSSEFESDFMEYLESYGDKLNIIRNKVKEYDFSTIKVEL
;
A
#
# COMPACT_ATOMS: atom_id res chain seq x y z
N MET A 1 40.61 75.37 8.40
CA MET A 1 39.92 74.68 7.29
C MET A 1 39.28 73.42 7.87
N SER A 2 38.09 73.41 8.49
CA SER A 2 36.99 74.39 8.52
C SER A 2 36.42 74.73 7.13
N GLU A 3 35.11 74.88 6.91
CA GLU A 3 33.90 74.60 7.72
C GLU A 3 33.09 73.44 7.06
N ASN A 4 31.86 73.03 7.39
CA ASN A 4 30.85 73.44 8.38
C ASN A 4 29.90 72.25 8.74
N CYS A 5 28.93 72.46 9.62
CA CYS A 5 27.69 71.66 9.76
C CYS A 5 26.47 72.51 9.27
N PRO A 6 25.22 71.97 9.19
CA PRO A 6 24.38 72.02 10.39
C PRO A 6 23.34 70.90 10.59
N GLU A 7 22.94 70.79 11.86
CA GLU A 7 21.75 70.16 12.45
C GLU A 7 20.45 70.35 11.63
N GLY A 8 19.46 69.44 11.65
CA GLY A 8 19.26 68.24 12.49
C GLY A 8 17.77 67.82 12.47
N ARG A 9 17.11 67.36 13.55
CA ARG A 9 17.55 67.20 14.95
C ARG A 9 17.26 65.78 15.50
N SER A 10 16.28 65.40 16.34
CA SER A 10 15.17 66.07 17.04
C SER A 10 14.84 65.30 18.36
N LYS A 11 13.69 65.58 19.01
CA LYS A 11 13.31 65.13 20.37
C LYS A 11 13.14 63.61 20.56
N ARG A 12 13.78 63.04 21.59
CA ARG A 12 13.25 61.91 22.38
C ARG A 12 13.09 62.35 23.83
N GLN A 13 11.86 62.42 24.32
CA GLN A 13 11.57 62.42 25.76
C GLN A 13 11.52 60.96 26.25
N LYS A 14 11.68 60.79 27.56
CA LYS A 14 11.58 59.52 28.30
C LYS A 14 10.29 59.55 29.15
N ILE A 15 9.91 58.42 29.75
CA ILE A 15 8.79 58.26 30.71
C ILE A 15 7.43 58.13 29.95
N GLU A 16 6.47 57.24 30.29
CA GLU A 16 6.29 56.36 31.47
C GLU A 16 5.86 54.91 31.10
N ASP A 17 5.46 54.13 32.12
CA ASP A 17 4.97 52.74 32.10
C ASP A 17 3.57 52.59 31.44
N SER A 18 3.31 51.43 30.84
CA SER A 18 1.95 51.00 30.45
C SER A 18 1.78 49.47 30.48
N SER A 19 2.05 48.84 31.63
CA SER A 19 1.72 47.43 31.90
C SER A 19 0.21 47.13 31.81
N LYS A 20 -0.29 46.86 30.60
CA LYS A 20 -1.62 46.29 30.27
C LYS A 20 -1.61 45.73 28.84
N TYR A 21 -2.58 44.87 28.53
CA TYR A 21 -2.70 44.08 27.28
C TYR A 21 -1.64 42.98 27.07
N SER A 22 -1.57 42.06 28.04
CA SER A 22 -1.28 40.66 27.71
C SER A 22 -2.41 40.12 26.84
N ILE A 23 -2.14 39.89 25.55
CA ILE A 23 -3.09 39.20 24.67
C ILE A 23 -3.06 37.71 24.99
N GLU A 24 -4.12 37.19 25.58
CA GLU A 24 -4.30 35.74 25.73
C GLU A 24 -4.56 35.12 24.35
N VAL A 25 -3.50 34.57 23.74
CA VAL A 25 -3.62 33.77 22.52
C VAL A 25 -4.25 32.43 22.91
N SER A 26 -5.57 32.34 22.79
CA SER A 26 -6.31 31.11 23.05
C SER A 26 -5.93 30.05 22.01
N ASN A 27 -5.02 29.14 22.39
CA ASN A 27 -4.60 27.98 21.58
C ASN A 27 -5.69 26.91 21.49
N ASN A 28 -6.89 27.29 21.05
CA ASN A 28 -7.90 26.39 20.52
C ASN A 28 -7.47 25.92 19.11
N GLN A 29 -6.38 25.16 19.04
CA GLN A 29 -6.25 24.21 17.95
C GLN A 29 -7.40 23.22 18.09
N PRO A 30 -8.21 22.96 17.04
CA PRO A 30 -9.18 21.90 17.09
C PRO A 30 -8.45 20.58 17.37
N ASN A 31 -9.04 19.73 18.22
CA ASN A 31 -8.44 18.45 18.60
C ASN A 31 -8.58 17.43 17.45
N VAL A 32 -7.83 17.65 16.37
CA VAL A 32 -7.87 16.85 15.14
C VAL A 32 -7.26 15.48 15.41
N ALA A 33 -8.12 14.47 15.53
CA ALA A 33 -7.69 13.09 15.49
C ALA A 33 -7.18 12.77 14.08
N TYR A 34 -5.87 12.59 13.94
CA TYR A 34 -5.26 12.08 12.71
C TYR A 34 -5.45 10.56 12.65
N GLU A 35 -6.19 10.11 11.64
CA GLU A 35 -6.42 8.69 11.33
C GLU A 35 -5.36 8.20 10.33
N ASP A 36 -4.84 6.97 10.49
CA ASP A 36 -3.97 6.38 9.46
C ASP A 36 -4.81 5.98 8.25
N SER A 37 -4.60 6.67 7.13
CA SER A 37 -5.23 6.37 5.85
C SER A 37 -4.85 5.00 5.28
N GLY A 38 -3.79 4.37 5.81
CA GLY A 38 -3.19 3.16 5.24
C GLY A 38 -2.41 3.41 3.94
N ILE A 39 -2.36 4.66 3.45
CA ILE A 39 -1.62 5.04 2.25
C ILE A 39 -0.15 5.26 2.60
N LYS A 40 0.74 4.61 1.86
CA LYS A 40 2.21 4.72 1.93
C LYS A 40 2.77 4.85 0.50
N LEU A 41 4.00 5.34 0.39
CA LEU A 41 4.76 5.30 -0.87
C LEU A 41 5.74 4.12 -0.87
N THR A 42 6.18 3.67 -2.05
CA THR A 42 7.28 2.71 -2.12
C THR A 42 8.63 3.34 -1.82
N THR A 43 9.49 2.59 -1.14
CA THR A 43 10.90 2.96 -0.94
C THR A 43 11.60 3.24 -2.28
N VAL A 44 12.39 4.31 -2.34
CA VAL A 44 13.21 4.70 -3.50
C VAL A 44 14.68 4.45 -3.16
N GLU A 45 15.30 3.46 -3.80
CA GLU A 45 16.65 2.98 -3.54
C GLU A 45 17.75 4.05 -3.71
N ALA A 46 17.54 5.03 -4.59
CA ALA A 46 18.48 6.13 -4.85
C ALA A 46 18.35 7.32 -3.89
N LEU A 47 17.38 7.31 -2.96
CA LEU A 47 17.17 8.39 -1.99
C LEU A 47 17.65 7.96 -0.58
N PRO A 48 18.15 8.91 0.25
CA PRO A 48 18.59 8.60 1.60
C PRO A 48 17.40 8.20 2.51
N ALA A 49 17.71 7.62 3.67
CA ALA A 49 16.69 7.16 4.62
C ALA A 49 15.74 8.28 5.11
N SER A 50 16.19 9.54 5.12
CA SER A 50 15.38 10.72 5.48
C SER A 50 14.23 11.01 4.49
N GLU A 51 14.38 10.62 3.23
CA GLU A 51 13.34 10.75 2.19
C GLU A 51 12.48 9.48 2.05
N ASN A 52 12.79 8.44 2.83
CA ASN A 52 12.12 7.15 2.83
C ASN A 52 11.38 6.87 4.16
N ILE A 53 11.10 7.91 4.94
CA ILE A 53 10.27 7.82 6.16
C ILE A 53 8.86 7.38 5.78
N ASP A 54 8.32 6.41 6.52
CA ASP A 54 7.02 5.74 6.27
C ASP A 54 6.84 5.08 4.89
N CYS A 55 7.91 4.98 4.08
CA CYS A 55 7.90 4.26 2.81
C CYS A 55 8.05 2.74 3.01
N VAL A 56 7.44 1.95 2.12
CA VAL A 56 7.42 0.48 2.17
C VAL A 56 8.12 -0.17 0.97
N SER A 57 8.92 -1.20 1.22
CA SER A 57 9.47 -2.06 0.17
C SER A 57 8.59 -3.30 -0.02
N LEU A 58 8.71 -3.98 -1.17
CA LEU A 58 8.04 -5.27 -1.38
C LEU A 58 8.44 -6.29 -0.29
N SER A 59 9.72 -6.30 0.08
CA SER A 59 10.24 -7.13 1.17
C SER A 59 9.67 -6.74 2.53
N SER A 60 9.42 -5.46 2.84
CA SER A 60 8.82 -5.07 4.13
C SER A 60 7.37 -5.55 4.23
N ILE A 61 6.60 -5.46 3.13
CA ILE A 61 5.20 -5.95 3.05
C ILE A 61 5.13 -7.48 3.22
N LEU A 62 6.10 -8.21 2.65
CA LEU A 62 6.12 -9.68 2.60
C LEU A 62 6.95 -10.34 3.73
N SER A 63 7.62 -9.55 4.58
CA SER A 63 8.58 -10.03 5.60
C SER A 63 7.99 -10.90 6.73
N SER A 64 6.67 -10.96 6.88
CA SER A 64 6.03 -11.51 8.09
C SER A 64 6.29 -13.02 8.28
N GLU A 65 6.92 -13.36 9.40
CA GLU A 65 7.06 -14.76 9.85
C GLU A 65 5.72 -15.43 10.20
N ASN A 66 4.62 -14.67 10.28
CA ASN A 66 3.27 -15.23 10.37
C ASN A 66 2.53 -15.39 9.02
N LEU A 67 3.07 -14.91 7.89
CA LEU A 67 2.46 -15.09 6.57
C LEU A 67 2.44 -16.58 6.18
N ILE A 68 1.27 -17.11 5.80
CA ILE A 68 1.08 -18.53 5.45
C ILE A 68 0.62 -18.75 4.01
N GLU A 69 -0.06 -17.79 3.39
CA GLU A 69 -0.52 -17.87 1.99
C GLU A 69 -0.58 -16.46 1.39
N MET A 70 -0.32 -16.32 0.09
CA MET A 70 -0.57 -15.07 -0.63
C MET A 70 -1.24 -15.25 -2.00
N VAL A 71 -2.13 -14.31 -2.36
CA VAL A 71 -2.61 -14.11 -3.72
C VAL A 71 -2.08 -12.77 -4.23
N GLN A 72 -1.57 -12.76 -5.46
CA GLN A 72 -0.87 -11.64 -6.08
C GLN A 72 -1.51 -11.35 -7.43
N PHE A 73 -2.31 -10.28 -7.50
CA PHE A 73 -2.86 -9.76 -8.74
C PHE A 73 -1.82 -8.84 -9.37
N ASN A 74 -1.45 -9.06 -10.63
CA ASN A 74 -0.56 -8.14 -11.33
C ASN A 74 -0.73 -8.13 -12.86
N TYR A 75 -0.10 -7.15 -13.51
CA TYR A 75 0.02 -7.05 -14.96
C TYR A 75 1.34 -7.67 -15.45
N MET A 76 2.48 -7.28 -14.87
CA MET A 76 3.79 -7.88 -15.13
C MET A 76 4.35 -8.54 -13.87
N VAL A 77 4.98 -9.70 -14.03
CA VAL A 77 5.53 -10.53 -12.95
C VAL A 77 6.88 -11.08 -13.39
N GLU A 78 7.92 -10.77 -12.61
CA GLU A 78 9.19 -11.50 -12.54
C GLU A 78 9.07 -12.40 -11.30
N LEU A 79 8.83 -13.70 -11.48
CA LEU A 79 8.47 -14.57 -10.35
C LEU A 79 9.66 -14.77 -9.39
N GLU A 80 10.88 -14.91 -9.89
CA GLU A 80 12.06 -14.98 -9.03
C GLU A 80 12.24 -13.70 -8.19
N PHE A 81 11.99 -12.50 -8.76
CA PHE A 81 12.02 -11.25 -7.99
C PHE A 81 10.92 -11.23 -6.91
N LEU A 82 9.68 -11.60 -7.25
CA LEU A 82 8.58 -11.65 -6.29
C LEU A 82 8.86 -12.64 -5.15
N MET A 83 9.31 -13.85 -5.46
CA MET A 83 9.56 -14.89 -4.47
C MET A 83 10.82 -14.64 -3.64
N THR A 84 11.83 -13.92 -4.16
CA THR A 84 13.03 -13.55 -3.38
C THR A 84 12.78 -12.45 -2.36
N ASN A 85 11.66 -11.71 -2.45
CA ASN A 85 11.24 -10.74 -1.43
C ASN A 85 10.57 -11.40 -0.19
N LEU A 86 10.21 -12.68 -0.26
CA LEU A 86 9.77 -13.46 0.91
C LEU A 86 10.97 -13.90 1.78
N PRO A 87 10.80 -14.12 3.09
CA PRO A 87 11.82 -14.74 3.94
C PRO A 87 12.34 -16.05 3.34
N LYS A 88 13.66 -16.28 3.38
CA LYS A 88 14.33 -17.42 2.70
C LYS A 88 13.76 -18.79 3.05
N SER A 89 13.32 -18.96 4.30
CA SER A 89 12.62 -20.15 4.82
C SER A 89 11.30 -20.45 4.09
N LYS A 90 10.64 -19.43 3.51
CA LYS A 90 9.26 -19.51 3.03
C LYS A 90 9.08 -19.48 1.52
N GLN A 91 10.09 -19.06 0.77
CA GLN A 91 10.02 -18.82 -0.69
C GLN A 91 9.51 -20.05 -1.48
N LYS A 92 9.78 -21.27 -0.97
CA LYS A 92 9.34 -22.54 -1.58
C LYS A 92 8.25 -23.28 -0.78
N ILE A 93 7.62 -22.60 0.19
CA ILE A 93 6.65 -23.19 1.12
C ILE A 93 5.29 -22.46 1.09
N ILE A 94 5.26 -21.13 1.15
CA ILE A 94 3.99 -20.35 1.12
C ILE A 94 3.23 -20.66 -0.17
N PRO A 95 2.00 -21.21 -0.12
CA PRO A 95 1.16 -21.34 -1.31
C PRO A 95 0.87 -19.94 -1.86
N THR A 96 1.20 -19.77 -3.13
CA THR A 96 1.26 -18.46 -3.79
C THR A 96 0.42 -18.53 -5.06
N THR A 97 -0.64 -17.73 -5.17
CA THR A 97 -1.44 -17.66 -6.40
C THR A 97 -1.17 -16.37 -7.16
N ILE A 98 -0.68 -16.47 -8.38
CA ILE A 98 -0.48 -15.32 -9.28
C ILE A 98 -1.69 -15.20 -10.20
N VAL A 99 -2.38 -14.05 -10.16
CA VAL A 99 -3.47 -13.70 -11.08
C VAL A 99 -2.94 -12.71 -12.11
N HIS A 100 -2.89 -13.09 -13.38
CA HIS A 100 -2.18 -12.34 -14.44
C HIS A 100 -2.94 -12.25 -15.76
N GLY A 101 -2.74 -11.16 -16.50
CA GLY A 101 -3.23 -10.98 -17.88
C GLY A 101 -2.26 -11.42 -18.97
N LEU A 102 -1.07 -11.91 -18.62
CA LEU A 102 -0.03 -12.27 -19.59
C LEU A 102 -0.49 -13.34 -20.59
N SER A 103 -0.07 -13.17 -21.84
CA SER A 103 -0.23 -14.09 -22.96
C SER A 103 1.07 -14.22 -23.75
N GLY A 104 1.16 -15.16 -24.70
CA GLY A 104 2.30 -15.30 -25.59
C GLY A 104 3.62 -15.61 -24.88
N GLU A 105 4.71 -14.96 -25.28
CA GLU A 105 6.05 -15.23 -24.74
C GLU A 105 6.17 -14.89 -23.24
N SER A 106 5.55 -13.81 -22.78
CA SER A 106 5.56 -13.43 -21.35
C SER A 106 4.82 -14.44 -20.47
N GLU A 107 3.73 -15.04 -20.99
CA GLU A 107 3.05 -16.13 -20.29
C GLU A 107 3.88 -17.41 -20.27
N LYS A 108 4.57 -17.73 -21.37
CA LYS A 108 5.50 -18.85 -21.44
C LYS A 108 6.63 -18.67 -20.42
N TYR A 109 7.23 -17.49 -20.33
CA TYR A 109 8.30 -17.18 -19.37
C TYR A 109 7.82 -17.38 -17.92
N LEU A 110 6.67 -16.81 -17.54
CA LEU A 110 6.09 -17.00 -16.20
C LEU A 110 5.77 -18.49 -15.90
N LYS A 111 5.30 -19.25 -16.91
CA LYS A 111 5.09 -20.70 -16.82
C LYS A 111 6.39 -21.51 -16.71
N ASP A 112 7.49 -21.01 -17.27
CA ASP A 112 8.82 -21.61 -17.15
C ASP A 112 9.45 -21.31 -15.79
N GLU A 113 9.36 -20.08 -15.27
CA GLU A 113 9.76 -19.73 -13.89
C GLU A 113 8.98 -20.54 -12.84
N ALA A 114 7.67 -20.69 -13.00
CA ALA A 114 6.81 -21.37 -12.03
C ALA A 114 7.20 -22.84 -11.78
N LYS A 115 7.94 -23.48 -12.70
CA LYS A 115 8.49 -24.84 -12.52
C LYS A 115 9.49 -24.92 -11.36
N LEU A 116 10.13 -23.81 -11.00
CA LEU A 116 11.08 -23.70 -9.88
C LEU A 116 10.40 -23.61 -8.51
N PHE A 117 9.10 -23.26 -8.49
CA PHE A 117 8.31 -22.95 -7.30
C PHE A 117 7.05 -23.83 -7.24
N LYS A 118 7.18 -25.06 -6.73
CA LYS A 118 6.06 -26.03 -6.61
C LYS A 118 4.88 -25.54 -5.75
N ASN A 119 5.08 -24.48 -4.98
CA ASN A 119 4.11 -23.76 -4.18
C ASN A 119 3.35 -22.65 -4.96
N VAL A 120 3.67 -22.40 -6.23
CA VAL A 120 3.04 -21.37 -7.07
C VAL A 120 1.93 -21.96 -7.94
N LYS A 121 0.75 -21.32 -7.92
CA LYS A 121 -0.38 -21.54 -8.82
C LYS A 121 -0.54 -20.32 -9.73
N LEU A 122 -0.65 -20.53 -11.04
CA LEU A 122 -0.96 -19.47 -12.01
C LEU A 122 -2.46 -19.47 -12.33
N ILE A 123 -3.06 -18.28 -12.42
CA ILE A 123 -4.43 -18.05 -12.87
C ILE A 123 -4.43 -16.94 -13.92
N SER A 124 -4.78 -17.29 -15.15
CA SER A 124 -5.07 -16.33 -16.22
C SER A 124 -6.59 -16.15 -16.34
N PRO A 125 -7.18 -14.99 -16.01
CA PRO A 125 -8.61 -14.71 -16.18
C PRO A 125 -9.03 -14.72 -17.65
N ARG A 126 -10.33 -14.74 -17.95
CA ARG A 126 -10.79 -14.50 -19.33
C ARG A 126 -10.82 -12.99 -19.56
N LEU A 127 -10.15 -12.51 -20.60
CA LEU A 127 -10.26 -11.14 -21.11
C LEU A 127 -11.09 -11.20 -22.40
N PRO A 128 -12.43 -11.01 -22.35
CA PRO A 128 -13.31 -11.26 -23.49
C PRO A 128 -13.35 -10.10 -24.50
N ILE A 129 -12.95 -8.90 -24.09
CA ILE A 129 -12.91 -7.70 -24.94
C ILE A 129 -11.51 -7.60 -25.57
N PRO A 130 -11.39 -7.44 -26.90
CA PRO A 130 -10.10 -7.22 -27.57
C PRO A 130 -9.33 -6.05 -26.96
N TYR A 131 -8.01 -6.19 -26.84
CA TYR A 131 -7.09 -5.23 -26.19
C TYR A 131 -7.33 -4.99 -24.68
N GLY A 132 -8.36 -5.61 -24.08
CA GLY A 132 -8.57 -5.62 -22.64
C GLY A 132 -7.39 -6.26 -21.89
N THR A 133 -7.01 -5.69 -20.74
CA THR A 133 -5.81 -6.07 -20.00
C THR A 133 -6.09 -6.13 -18.50
N HIS A 134 -5.61 -7.19 -17.83
CA HIS A 134 -5.63 -7.30 -16.37
C HIS A 134 -4.59 -6.35 -15.75
N HIS A 135 -5.02 -5.14 -15.41
CA HIS A 135 -4.14 -4.11 -14.85
C HIS A 135 -4.01 -4.13 -13.32
N THR A 136 -4.94 -4.79 -12.61
CA THR A 136 -5.01 -4.78 -11.14
C THR A 136 -3.70 -5.23 -10.49
N LYS A 137 -3.37 -4.55 -9.39
CA LYS A 137 -2.17 -4.72 -8.58
C LYS A 137 -2.58 -4.74 -7.12
N ALA A 138 -2.73 -5.95 -6.61
CA ALA A 138 -3.25 -6.17 -5.26
C ALA A 138 -2.67 -7.44 -4.65
N MET A 139 -2.54 -7.45 -3.32
CA MET A 139 -2.10 -8.62 -2.56
C MET A 139 -3.16 -9.00 -1.54
N LEU A 140 -3.50 -10.28 -1.48
CA LEU A 140 -4.25 -10.88 -0.37
C LEU A 140 -3.27 -11.68 0.46
N LEU A 141 -2.98 -11.21 1.67
CA LEU A 141 -1.97 -11.79 2.56
C LEU A 141 -2.68 -12.45 3.75
N PHE A 142 -2.53 -13.76 3.92
CA PHE A 142 -3.19 -14.52 4.99
C PHE A 142 -2.17 -14.96 6.05
N TYR A 143 -2.52 -14.81 7.34
CA TYR A 143 -1.60 -15.00 8.45
C TYR A 143 -2.05 -16.10 9.43
N ALA A 144 -1.08 -16.77 10.08
CA ALA A 144 -1.29 -17.91 10.97
C ALA A 144 -2.22 -17.62 12.18
N ASN A 145 -2.29 -16.36 12.62
CA ASN A 145 -3.16 -15.89 13.70
C ASN A 145 -4.62 -15.65 13.25
N SER A 146 -5.06 -16.22 12.12
CA SER A 146 -6.41 -16.06 11.55
C SER A 146 -6.79 -14.61 11.25
N THR A 147 -5.83 -13.83 10.74
CA THR A 147 -6.07 -12.53 10.13
C THR A 147 -5.67 -12.54 8.66
N MET A 148 -6.16 -11.56 7.90
CA MET A 148 -5.63 -11.23 6.58
C MET A 148 -5.32 -9.74 6.46
N ARG A 149 -4.65 -9.36 5.37
CA ARG A 149 -4.50 -7.97 4.94
C ARG A 149 -4.70 -7.88 3.44
N LEU A 150 -5.44 -6.86 3.01
CA LEU A 150 -5.54 -6.44 1.63
C LEU A 150 -4.50 -5.34 1.38
N ILE A 151 -3.76 -5.47 0.29
CA ILE A 151 -2.87 -4.43 -0.24
C ILE A 151 -3.39 -4.07 -1.63
N ILE A 152 -3.50 -2.79 -1.96
CA ILE A 152 -3.76 -2.30 -3.32
C ILE A 152 -2.63 -1.32 -3.67
N HIS A 153 -2.00 -1.44 -4.84
CA HIS A 153 -0.79 -0.68 -5.17
C HIS A 153 -0.65 -0.35 -6.66
N THR A 154 0.29 0.52 -7.03
CA THR A 154 0.53 0.89 -8.44
C THR A 154 1.71 0.15 -9.09
N ALA A 155 2.59 -0.47 -8.29
CA ALA A 155 3.80 -1.16 -8.76
C ALA A 155 3.54 -2.53 -9.41
N ASN A 156 4.15 -2.80 -10.56
CA ASN A 156 4.20 -4.15 -11.11
C ASN A 156 5.10 -5.07 -10.27
N ALA A 157 4.95 -6.39 -10.36
CA ALA A 157 5.76 -7.36 -9.61
C ALA A 157 7.12 -7.62 -10.29
N ILE A 158 7.87 -6.55 -10.57
CA ILE A 158 9.16 -6.53 -11.25
C ILE A 158 10.14 -5.60 -10.53
N ARG A 159 11.46 -5.88 -10.51
CA ARG A 159 12.44 -5.08 -9.73
C ARG A 159 12.40 -3.60 -10.12
N ARG A 160 12.23 -3.31 -11.42
CA ARG A 160 12.24 -1.94 -11.96
C ARG A 160 11.15 -1.04 -11.38
N ASP A 161 10.04 -1.62 -10.93
CA ASP A 161 8.89 -0.88 -10.40
C ASP A 161 8.95 -0.61 -8.90
N TRP A 162 9.78 -1.37 -8.16
CA TRP A 162 9.98 -1.23 -6.71
C TRP A 162 11.34 -0.61 -6.34
N ALA A 163 12.20 -0.32 -7.33
CA ALA A 163 13.53 0.23 -7.10
C ALA A 163 13.56 1.76 -7.03
N ASN A 164 13.20 2.43 -8.13
CA ASN A 164 13.37 3.89 -8.28
C ASN A 164 12.18 4.54 -9.00
N LYS A 165 10.97 4.20 -8.55
CA LYS A 165 9.72 4.84 -8.96
C LYS A 165 8.93 5.28 -7.73
N THR A 166 8.27 6.43 -7.83
CA THR A 166 7.15 6.74 -6.95
C THR A 166 5.99 5.81 -7.29
N GLN A 167 5.53 5.02 -6.32
CA GLN A 167 4.36 4.16 -6.44
C GLN A 167 3.50 4.34 -5.18
N GLY A 168 2.18 4.27 -5.32
CA GLY A 168 1.26 4.26 -4.20
C GLY A 168 1.03 2.84 -3.69
N VAL A 169 0.87 2.70 -2.38
CA VAL A 169 0.46 1.47 -1.70
C VAL A 169 -0.61 1.83 -0.65
N TYR A 170 -1.83 1.34 -0.82
CA TYR A 170 -2.82 1.25 0.25
C TYR A 170 -2.67 -0.09 0.98
N MET A 171 -2.60 -0.04 2.31
CA MET A 171 -2.52 -1.21 3.20
C MET A 171 -3.72 -1.20 4.14
N SER A 172 -4.56 -2.23 4.09
CA SER A 172 -5.69 -2.34 5.03
C SER A 172 -5.21 -2.53 6.48
N PRO A 173 -6.07 -2.27 7.48
CA PRO A 173 -5.96 -2.89 8.79
C PRO A 173 -5.85 -4.42 8.69
N PHE A 174 -5.39 -5.09 9.75
CA PHE A 174 -5.48 -6.55 9.82
C PHE A 174 -6.94 -6.96 10.00
N LEU A 175 -7.52 -7.57 8.97
CA LEU A 175 -8.90 -8.03 8.94
C LEU A 175 -8.98 -9.34 9.73
N LEU A 176 -9.85 -9.39 10.74
CA LEU A 176 -10.04 -10.58 11.58
C LEU A 176 -11.01 -11.56 10.90
N LYS A 177 -10.96 -12.86 11.22
CA LYS A 177 -12.07 -13.75 10.83
C LYS A 177 -13.37 -13.36 11.55
N LYS A 178 -14.47 -13.31 10.79
CA LYS A 178 -15.82 -13.05 11.29
C LYS A 178 -16.38 -14.21 12.09
N ARG A 179 -17.47 -13.95 12.82
CA ARG A 179 -18.35 -14.98 13.43
C ARG A 179 -19.52 -15.42 12.54
N ASN A 180 -19.76 -14.73 11.43
CA ASN A 180 -20.85 -14.96 10.47
C ASN A 180 -20.39 -14.57 9.05
N ILE A 181 -20.97 -15.15 8.00
CA ILE A 181 -20.57 -14.95 6.59
C ILE A 181 -21.37 -13.79 5.92
N ALA A 182 -22.19 -13.07 6.69
CA ALA A 182 -22.84 -11.84 6.25
C ALA A 182 -21.80 -10.75 5.88
N SER A 183 -22.17 -9.82 4.99
CA SER A 183 -21.31 -8.69 4.63
C SER A 183 -21.14 -7.74 5.83
N SER A 184 -19.95 -7.15 5.95
CA SER A 184 -19.54 -6.27 7.06
C SER A 184 -19.35 -4.80 6.67
N SER A 185 -19.30 -4.49 5.36
CA SER A 185 -19.22 -3.13 4.82
C SER A 185 -19.67 -3.07 3.36
N GLU A 186 -19.85 -1.86 2.84
CA GLU A 186 -20.09 -1.61 1.41
C GLU A 186 -18.87 -2.05 0.60
N PHE A 187 -17.65 -1.62 1.01
CA PHE A 187 -16.38 -2.08 0.44
C PHE A 187 -16.25 -3.61 0.34
N GLU A 188 -16.71 -4.39 1.33
CA GLU A 188 -16.72 -5.85 1.20
C GLU A 188 -17.61 -6.32 0.04
N SER A 189 -18.80 -5.71 -0.08
CA SER A 189 -19.80 -6.07 -1.06
C SER A 189 -19.26 -5.80 -2.47
N ASP A 190 -18.65 -4.63 -2.67
CA ASP A 190 -17.98 -4.23 -3.90
C ASP A 190 -16.77 -5.13 -4.20
N PHE A 191 -15.95 -5.45 -3.19
CA PHE A 191 -14.79 -6.33 -3.38
C PHE A 191 -15.19 -7.78 -3.66
N MET A 192 -16.31 -8.25 -3.10
CA MET A 192 -16.90 -9.54 -3.42
C MET A 192 -17.51 -9.58 -4.82
N GLU A 193 -18.06 -8.48 -5.34
CA GLU A 193 -18.50 -8.39 -6.75
C GLU A 193 -17.32 -8.32 -7.70
N TYR A 194 -16.31 -7.49 -7.40
CA TYR A 194 -15.05 -7.41 -8.12
C TYR A 194 -14.39 -8.79 -8.27
N LEU A 195 -14.29 -9.58 -7.19
CA LEU A 195 -13.74 -10.94 -7.26
C LEU A 195 -14.66 -11.93 -8.01
N GLU A 196 -15.98 -11.74 -8.00
CA GLU A 196 -16.93 -12.58 -8.76
C GLU A 196 -16.81 -12.34 -10.28
N SER A 197 -16.45 -11.13 -10.71
CA SER A 197 -16.28 -10.79 -12.13
C SER A 197 -15.25 -11.66 -12.88
N TYR A 198 -14.38 -12.36 -12.15
CA TYR A 198 -13.40 -13.31 -12.68
C TYR A 198 -13.98 -14.71 -12.95
N GLY A 199 -15.19 -14.98 -12.45
CA GLY A 199 -15.86 -16.28 -12.46
C GLY A 199 -15.10 -17.38 -11.71
N ASP A 200 -15.43 -18.63 -12.04
CA ASP A 200 -15.02 -19.86 -11.34
C ASP A 200 -13.53 -19.98 -10.99
N LYS A 201 -12.67 -19.28 -11.74
CA LYS A 201 -11.24 -19.21 -11.50
C LYS A 201 -10.88 -18.63 -10.12
N LEU A 202 -11.68 -17.71 -9.58
CA LEU A 202 -11.43 -17.10 -8.26
C LEU A 202 -12.41 -17.53 -7.15
N ASN A 203 -13.46 -18.32 -7.41
CA ASN A 203 -14.47 -18.69 -6.39
C ASN A 203 -13.85 -19.21 -5.07
N ILE A 204 -12.79 -20.03 -5.14
CA ILE A 204 -12.07 -20.54 -3.95
C ILE A 204 -11.44 -19.39 -3.14
N ILE A 205 -10.82 -18.41 -3.82
CA ILE A 205 -10.20 -17.24 -3.19
C ILE A 205 -11.28 -16.31 -2.63
N ARG A 206 -12.31 -15.99 -3.42
CA ARG A 206 -13.45 -15.17 -3.00
C ARG A 206 -14.12 -15.73 -1.73
N ASN A 207 -14.47 -17.02 -1.74
CA ASN A 207 -15.09 -17.69 -0.59
C ASN A 207 -14.21 -17.61 0.67
N LYS A 208 -12.89 -17.80 0.53
CA LYS A 208 -11.93 -17.66 1.64
C LYS A 208 -11.80 -16.22 2.14
N VAL A 209 -11.80 -15.23 1.25
CA VAL A 209 -11.73 -13.81 1.62
C VAL A 209 -12.99 -13.38 2.39
N LYS A 210 -14.17 -13.89 2.00
CA LYS A 210 -15.45 -13.60 2.64
C LYS A 210 -15.54 -14.01 4.13
N GLU A 211 -14.63 -14.88 4.59
CA GLU A 211 -14.49 -15.25 6.01
C GLU A 211 -13.96 -14.10 6.90
N TYR A 212 -13.38 -13.05 6.31
CA TYR A 212 -12.72 -11.96 7.04
C TYR A 212 -13.55 -10.68 7.09
N ASP A 213 -13.36 -9.88 8.14
CA ASP A 213 -14.15 -8.71 8.51
C ASP A 213 -13.54 -7.41 7.94
N PHE A 214 -14.30 -6.74 7.06
CA PHE A 214 -13.94 -5.53 6.33
C PHE A 214 -14.54 -4.27 6.95
N SER A 215 -15.28 -4.36 8.07
CA SER A 215 -15.87 -3.19 8.76
C SER A 215 -14.83 -2.19 9.30
N THR A 216 -13.56 -2.57 9.34
CA THR A 216 -12.43 -1.71 9.73
C THR A 216 -11.85 -0.89 8.58
N ILE A 217 -12.22 -1.17 7.33
CA ILE A 217 -11.80 -0.42 6.15
C ILE A 217 -12.69 0.82 5.98
N LYS A 218 -12.05 2.00 5.90
CA LYS A 218 -12.69 3.32 5.85
C LYS A 218 -12.61 4.00 4.46
N VAL A 219 -12.33 3.22 3.41
CA VAL A 219 -12.27 3.68 2.01
C VAL A 219 -13.29 2.93 1.17
N GLU A 220 -13.73 3.56 0.08
CA GLU A 220 -14.46 2.93 -1.03
C GLU A 220 -13.46 2.22 -1.98
N LEU A 221 -13.96 1.42 -2.93
CA LEU A 221 -13.15 0.53 -3.80
C LEU A 221 -12.90 1.10 -5.21
#